data_AF-A0A1I6UKP0-F1
#
_entry.id   AF-A0A1I6UKP0-F1
#
_cell.length_a   1.000
_cell.length_b   1.000
_cell.length_c   1.000
_cell.angle_alpha   90.00
_cell.angle_beta   90.00
_cell.angle_gamma   90.00
#
_symmetry.space_group_name_H-M   'P 1'
#
loop_
_entity.id
_entity.type
_entity.pdbx_description
1 polymer ?
#
loop_
_entity_poly.entity_id
_entity_poly.type
_entity_poly.pdbx_seq_one_letter_code
_entity_poly.pdbx_strand_id
1 'polypeptide(L)'
;MLRFIFTFTHKTNVNEMKSYKVSSFLWSLILLFFVGQASAQYKQTVVNPVSLTHDAKKLIPFQRLDELKIAVVTPSPKKYNTFIETLQYYADVQSFDFNQYDENTKYSNTIIVAGTAQELRSDFLLMAAQSTVNKKDVIIVRFGDEKDSFTLSSNLPSNAGVHVPDFTEKSQRYAAMSIFGGMAITEGTLRTTQTRLQYTEGEGSGLNLVKMTQKIDGIAAEAIREKGAPGMVVMAVKNGQVIFNKAYGSHTYDGKKATTTKDIFDLASVSKIAGTTPVVMHLQERGIINLDSTMGHYLWQAKQTNKKDITLRTVMLHEAGFTPFIPFYRNLKPGDLQHFPDDAHQVKVADSAYLKTNYYRDVMWPEMLQSDVKPIGNYVYSDISMYVMKEVAEHETAEPMDEYVQKILYRPIGMKAAGYNPRNRFARERIVPTQQDTAFRKVLLQGYVHDEGAAMAGGVAGHAGLFSTANDLAIYGQMLLNRGEYGGVRYFKRETVDMFTSKQSRTSRRGLGFDRFEPVSKTGYPSKLANESVYGHTGYTGTCIWIDPRNQLIYIFLSNRVHPQVSTKLLDLNIRSRIQDAIYETINEAK
;
A
#
# COMPACT_ATOMS: atom_id res chain seq x y z
N MET A 1 -55.32 -6.72 -22.67
CA MET A 1 -55.02 -8.16 -22.86
C MET A 1 -53.94 -8.54 -21.86
N LEU A 2 -54.10 -9.36 -20.82
CA LEU A 2 -55.20 -10.16 -20.27
C LEU A 2 -55.06 -10.05 -18.73
N ARG A 3 -56.20 -9.91 -18.05
CA ARG A 3 -56.37 -9.97 -16.59
C ARG A 3 -56.47 -11.43 -16.15
N PHE A 4 -56.03 -11.75 -14.94
CA PHE A 4 -56.72 -12.76 -14.14
C PHE A 4 -56.95 -12.23 -12.72
N ILE A 5 -58.24 -12.18 -12.38
CA ILE A 5 -58.85 -11.82 -11.12
C ILE A 5 -59.27 -13.14 -10.47
N PHE A 6 -59.05 -13.30 -9.17
CA PHE A 6 -59.92 -14.12 -8.35
C PHE A 6 -60.23 -13.37 -7.05
N THR A 7 -61.47 -12.94 -6.95
CA THR A 7 -62.14 -12.49 -5.73
C THR A 7 -62.95 -13.66 -5.19
N PHE A 8 -62.88 -13.91 -3.89
CA PHE A 8 -63.98 -14.54 -3.15
C PHE A 8 -64.19 -13.81 -1.82
N THR A 9 -65.46 -13.55 -1.55
CA THR A 9 -66.01 -12.78 -0.44
C THR A 9 -66.57 -13.68 0.66
N HIS A 10 -66.53 -13.13 1.88
CA HIS A 10 -67.54 -13.17 2.94
C HIS A 10 -67.41 -14.07 4.21
N LYS A 11 -67.53 -13.33 5.34
CA LYS A 11 -68.27 -13.54 6.60
C LYS A 11 -67.61 -14.30 7.77
N THR A 12 -67.06 -13.48 8.67
CA THR A 12 -67.20 -13.45 10.15
C THR A 12 -67.78 -14.66 10.89
N ASN A 13 -67.00 -15.17 11.87
CA ASN A 13 -67.53 -15.50 13.19
C ASN A 13 -66.47 -15.33 14.29
N VAL A 14 -66.93 -14.94 15.48
CA VAL A 14 -66.18 -14.43 16.64
C VAL A 14 -65.95 -15.56 17.66
N ASN A 15 -64.87 -15.40 18.45
CA ASN A 15 -64.47 -16.14 19.67
C ASN A 15 -63.73 -17.49 19.51
N GLU A 16 -62.41 -17.46 19.69
CA GLU A 16 -61.77 -18.15 20.82
C GLU A 16 -60.32 -17.66 21.02
N MET A 17 -60.05 -17.14 22.21
CA MET A 17 -58.72 -16.78 22.69
C MET A 17 -57.91 -18.03 23.03
N LYS A 18 -56.83 -18.32 22.29
CA LYS A 18 -55.61 -18.91 22.84
C LYS A 18 -54.36 -18.32 22.18
N SER A 19 -53.45 -17.90 23.04
CA SER A 19 -52.21 -17.18 22.80
C SER A 19 -51.19 -17.94 21.93
N TYR A 20 -50.69 -17.31 20.88
CA TYR A 20 -49.33 -17.53 20.39
C TYR A 20 -48.72 -16.20 19.93
N LYS A 21 -47.63 -15.80 20.60
CA LYS A 21 -46.81 -14.64 20.26
C LYS A 21 -46.14 -14.88 18.91
N VAL A 22 -46.55 -14.16 17.89
CA VAL A 22 -45.74 -13.91 16.68
C VAL A 22 -45.25 -12.46 16.78
N SER A 23 -44.06 -12.28 17.34
CA SER A 23 -43.34 -11.00 17.26
C SER A 23 -41.83 -11.23 17.37
N SER A 24 -41.17 -11.48 16.23
CA SER A 24 -39.72 -11.23 16.10
C SER A 24 -39.24 -11.03 14.65
N PHE A 25 -40.11 -11.13 13.63
CA PHE A 25 -39.66 -11.11 12.23
C PHE A 25 -39.73 -9.74 11.52
N LEU A 26 -40.04 -8.66 12.24
CA LEU A 26 -40.15 -7.30 11.64
C LEU A 26 -39.15 -6.25 12.15
N TRP A 27 -38.19 -6.63 12.99
CA TRP A 27 -37.12 -5.73 13.45
C TRP A 27 -35.76 -5.94 12.76
N SER A 28 -35.70 -6.76 11.71
CA SER A 28 -34.46 -7.07 10.99
C SER A 28 -34.32 -6.37 9.63
N LEU A 29 -35.34 -5.62 9.18
CA LEU A 29 -35.35 -5.03 7.83
C LEU A 29 -35.16 -3.50 7.79
N ILE A 30 -35.00 -2.83 8.93
CA ILE A 30 -34.88 -1.34 9.02
C ILE A 30 -33.49 -0.91 9.55
N LEU A 31 -32.44 -1.66 9.21
CA LEU A 31 -31.05 -1.31 9.55
C LEU A 31 -30.09 -1.44 8.36
N LEU A 32 -30.61 -1.35 7.14
CA LEU A 32 -29.86 -1.53 5.89
C LEU A 32 -29.77 -0.29 5.00
N PHE A 33 -30.18 0.90 5.47
CA PHE A 33 -30.27 2.10 4.60
C PHE A 33 -29.51 3.36 5.06
N PHE A 34 -28.54 3.26 5.98
CA PHE A 34 -27.66 4.39 6.32
C PHE A 34 -26.17 4.02 6.37
N VAL A 35 -25.66 3.41 5.30
CA VAL A 35 -24.24 3.52 4.97
C VAL A 35 -24.13 4.49 3.81
N GLY A 36 -23.90 5.76 4.12
CA GLY A 36 -23.56 6.76 3.11
C GLY A 36 -22.37 6.25 2.29
N GLN A 37 -22.62 6.02 1.01
CA GLN A 37 -21.64 5.55 0.02
C GLN A 37 -20.60 6.64 -0.25
N ALA A 38 -19.66 6.83 0.67
CA ALA A 38 -18.52 7.69 0.40
C ALA A 38 -17.48 6.89 -0.40
N SER A 39 -17.53 6.94 -1.73
CA SER A 39 -16.33 6.70 -2.55
C SER A 39 -15.30 7.76 -2.21
N ALA A 40 -14.00 7.45 -2.30
CA ALA A 40 -13.04 8.51 -2.11
C ALA A 40 -13.26 9.63 -3.14
N GLN A 41 -13.32 10.86 -2.67
CA GLN A 41 -13.44 12.02 -3.53
C GLN A 41 -12.07 12.68 -3.58
N TYR A 42 -11.37 12.48 -4.70
CA TYR A 42 -10.33 13.41 -5.11
C TYR A 42 -10.93 14.81 -5.14
N LYS A 43 -10.41 15.70 -4.30
CA LYS A 43 -10.84 17.09 -4.29
C LYS A 43 -9.66 17.94 -4.72
N GLN A 44 -9.53 18.15 -6.02
CA GLN A 44 -8.58 19.12 -6.53
C GLN A 44 -9.06 20.52 -6.17
N THR A 45 -8.43 21.11 -5.18
CA THR A 45 -8.68 22.50 -4.74
C THR A 45 -7.68 23.49 -5.33
N VAL A 46 -6.65 22.97 -5.99
CA VAL A 46 -5.56 23.73 -6.59
C VAL A 46 -5.84 23.95 -8.07
N VAL A 47 -5.74 25.22 -8.53
CA VAL A 47 -5.84 25.58 -9.94
C VAL A 47 -4.61 25.05 -10.67
N ASN A 48 -4.83 24.22 -11.70
CA ASN A 48 -3.77 23.64 -12.50
C ASN A 48 -3.66 24.37 -13.85
N PRO A 49 -2.65 25.24 -14.06
CA PRO A 49 -2.44 25.95 -15.32
C PRO A 49 -1.86 25.07 -16.44
N VAL A 50 -1.53 23.81 -16.16
CA VAL A 50 -1.06 22.86 -17.18
C VAL A 50 -2.20 22.58 -18.17
N SER A 51 -1.90 22.57 -19.46
CA SER A 51 -2.84 22.24 -20.52
C SER A 51 -2.30 21.14 -21.44
N LEU A 52 -3.19 20.41 -22.11
CA LEU A 52 -2.83 19.49 -23.18
C LEU A 52 -3.01 20.19 -24.53
N THR A 53 -1.95 20.22 -25.33
CA THR A 53 -2.02 20.72 -26.71
C THR A 53 -2.57 19.65 -27.65
N HIS A 54 -2.24 18.38 -27.40
CA HIS A 54 -2.79 17.20 -28.06
C HIS A 54 -2.54 15.95 -27.23
N ASP A 55 -3.36 14.91 -27.42
CA ASP A 55 -3.14 13.57 -26.86
C ASP A 55 -3.78 12.51 -27.76
N ALA A 56 -3.06 12.10 -28.80
CA ALA A 56 -3.62 11.28 -29.89
C ALA A 56 -4.01 9.86 -29.45
N LYS A 57 -3.37 9.35 -28.39
CA LYS A 57 -3.60 7.98 -27.87
C LYS A 57 -4.28 7.96 -26.50
N LYS A 58 -4.70 9.12 -25.96
CA LYS A 58 -5.19 9.26 -24.57
C LYS A 58 -4.18 8.71 -23.56
N LEU A 59 -2.90 9.02 -23.78
CA LEU A 59 -1.81 8.59 -22.91
C LEU A 59 -1.93 9.24 -21.54
N ILE A 60 -2.37 10.49 -21.45
CA ILE A 60 -2.36 11.27 -20.21
C ILE A 60 -3.76 11.22 -19.57
N PRO A 61 -3.90 10.74 -18.31
CA PRO A 61 -2.82 10.30 -17.42
C PRO A 61 -2.33 8.87 -17.69
N PHE A 62 -1.05 8.60 -17.44
CA PHE A 62 -0.44 7.28 -17.61
C PHE A 62 -1.16 6.20 -16.77
N GLN A 63 -1.50 5.10 -17.43
CA GLN A 63 -2.09 3.90 -16.85
C GLN A 63 -1.12 2.70 -16.99
N ARG A 64 -1.42 1.58 -16.31
CA ARG A 64 -0.68 0.31 -16.41
C ARG A 64 0.84 0.50 -16.36
N LEU A 65 1.34 1.01 -15.23
CA LEU A 65 2.74 1.38 -15.06
C LEU A 65 3.70 0.19 -15.21
N ASP A 66 3.19 -1.03 -15.06
CA ASP A 66 3.87 -2.29 -15.32
C ASP A 66 4.24 -2.51 -16.80
N GLU A 67 3.54 -1.86 -17.72
CA GLU A 67 3.78 -1.96 -19.16
C GLU A 67 4.72 -0.85 -19.67
N LEU A 68 5.04 0.15 -18.83
CA LEU A 68 5.83 1.32 -19.21
C LEU A 68 7.30 1.17 -18.82
N LYS A 69 8.19 1.46 -19.76
CA LYS A 69 9.63 1.67 -19.57
C LYS A 69 9.92 3.13 -19.91
N ILE A 70 9.98 3.96 -18.87
CA ILE A 70 9.95 5.42 -19.02
C ILE A 70 11.37 5.99 -18.97
N ALA A 71 11.78 6.63 -20.07
CA ALA A 71 12.92 7.54 -20.08
C ALA A 71 12.44 8.99 -20.01
N VAL A 72 13.13 9.80 -19.23
CA VAL A 72 12.91 11.25 -19.11
C VAL A 72 14.16 11.93 -19.64
N VAL A 73 14.00 12.76 -20.67
CA VAL A 73 15.11 13.43 -21.33
C VAL A 73 14.91 14.92 -21.15
N THR A 74 15.89 15.60 -20.56
CA THR A 74 15.85 17.04 -20.30
C THR A 74 17.19 17.71 -20.70
N PRO A 75 17.22 19.03 -20.97
CA PRO A 75 18.45 19.75 -21.31
C PRO A 75 19.50 19.76 -20.20
N SER A 76 19.05 19.54 -18.96
CA SER A 76 19.90 19.45 -17.78
C SER A 76 19.10 18.81 -16.65
N PRO A 77 19.39 17.55 -16.27
CA PRO A 77 18.67 16.88 -15.19
C PRO A 77 18.67 17.68 -13.87
N LYS A 78 19.74 18.44 -13.60
CA LYS A 78 19.83 19.30 -12.42
C LYS A 78 18.82 20.47 -12.46
N LYS A 79 18.64 21.11 -13.62
CA LYS A 79 17.68 22.22 -13.80
C LYS A 79 16.23 21.74 -13.69
N TYR A 80 15.97 20.49 -14.08
CA TYR A 80 14.66 19.84 -14.09
C TYR A 80 14.45 18.88 -12.90
N ASN A 81 15.25 19.02 -11.83
CA ASN A 81 15.25 18.07 -10.72
C ASN A 81 13.87 17.93 -10.07
N THR A 82 13.16 19.06 -9.86
CA THR A 82 11.81 19.02 -9.27
C THR A 82 10.82 18.24 -10.14
N PHE A 83 10.87 18.42 -11.46
CA PHE A 83 10.08 17.62 -12.40
C PHE A 83 10.40 16.13 -12.25
N ILE A 84 11.68 15.76 -12.33
CA ILE A 84 12.16 14.37 -12.29
C ILE A 84 11.82 13.70 -10.95
N GLU A 85 12.11 14.35 -9.81
CA GLU A 85 11.79 13.81 -8.49
C GLU A 85 10.29 13.65 -8.28
N THR A 86 9.47 14.52 -8.88
CA THR A 86 8.02 14.38 -8.82
C THR A 86 7.51 13.19 -9.64
N LEU A 87 8.07 12.95 -10.84
CA LEU A 87 7.75 11.75 -11.63
C LEU A 87 8.09 10.46 -10.85
N GLN A 88 9.19 10.48 -10.08
CA GLN A 88 9.64 9.35 -9.27
C GLN A 88 8.68 8.96 -8.13
N TYR A 89 7.72 9.80 -7.74
CA TYR A 89 6.66 9.39 -6.82
C TYR A 89 5.69 8.37 -7.44
N TYR A 90 5.57 8.33 -8.77
CA TYR A 90 4.58 7.52 -9.46
C TYR A 90 5.16 6.27 -10.12
N ALA A 91 6.32 6.39 -10.79
CA ALA A 91 6.91 5.31 -11.57
C ALA A 91 8.44 5.30 -11.46
N ASP A 92 9.05 4.20 -11.88
CA ASP A 92 10.50 4.14 -12.07
C ASP A 92 10.83 4.85 -13.38
N VAL A 93 11.56 5.95 -13.27
CA VAL A 93 11.95 6.80 -14.39
C VAL A 93 13.46 6.91 -14.42
N GLN A 94 14.04 6.72 -15.60
CA GLN A 94 15.44 6.98 -15.84
C GLN A 94 15.59 8.35 -16.47
N SER A 95 16.46 9.20 -15.92
CA SER A 95 16.65 10.56 -16.41
C SER A 95 17.97 10.69 -17.15
N PHE A 96 17.93 11.34 -18.32
CA PHE A 96 19.08 11.55 -19.17
C PHE A 96 19.16 13.00 -19.64
N ASP A 97 20.37 13.44 -19.94
CA ASP A 97 20.61 14.67 -20.67
C ASP A 97 20.22 14.50 -22.15
N PHE A 98 19.90 15.60 -22.80
CA PHE A 98 19.64 15.69 -24.24
C PHE A 98 20.73 15.05 -25.11
N ASN A 99 22.01 15.20 -24.77
CA ASN A 99 23.12 14.59 -25.51
C ASN A 99 23.18 13.05 -25.36
N GLN A 100 22.40 12.49 -24.44
CA GLN A 100 22.34 11.08 -24.13
C GLN A 100 21.06 10.41 -24.67
N TYR A 101 20.27 11.11 -25.49
CA TYR A 101 18.94 10.68 -25.94
C TYR A 101 18.94 9.30 -26.61
N ASP A 102 19.72 9.12 -27.69
CA ASP A 102 19.54 7.98 -28.60
C ASP A 102 19.80 6.62 -27.92
N GLU A 103 21.04 6.39 -27.46
CA GLU A 103 21.42 5.12 -26.83
C GLU A 103 20.64 4.83 -25.54
N ASN A 104 20.37 5.84 -24.70
CA ASN A 104 19.73 5.60 -23.41
C ASN A 104 18.21 5.45 -23.50
N THR A 105 17.58 5.97 -24.56
CA THR A 105 16.13 5.75 -24.76
C THR A 105 15.83 4.50 -25.55
N LYS A 106 16.84 3.83 -26.13
CA LYS A 106 16.71 2.66 -27.01
C LYS A 106 15.74 1.59 -26.48
N TYR A 107 15.86 1.21 -25.21
CA TYR A 107 15.07 0.16 -24.56
C TYR A 107 13.80 0.65 -23.86
N SER A 108 13.52 1.96 -23.93
CA SER A 108 12.30 2.57 -23.43
C SER A 108 11.21 2.52 -24.50
N ASN A 109 9.98 2.21 -24.07
CA ASN A 109 8.80 2.30 -24.92
C ASN A 109 8.04 3.63 -24.73
N THR A 110 8.34 4.36 -23.65
CA THR A 110 7.76 5.67 -23.35
C THR A 110 8.88 6.68 -23.07
N ILE A 111 8.86 7.82 -23.73
CA ILE A 111 9.86 8.88 -23.60
C ILE A 111 9.17 10.19 -23.27
N ILE A 112 9.52 10.79 -22.14
CA ILE A 112 9.12 12.14 -21.77
C ILE A 112 10.28 13.08 -22.10
N VAL A 113 10.06 14.01 -23.02
CA VAL A 113 11.03 15.07 -23.37
C VAL A 113 10.53 16.37 -22.78
N ALA A 114 11.31 17.01 -21.91
CA ALA A 114 10.88 18.22 -21.22
C ALA A 114 11.90 19.36 -21.42
N GLY A 115 11.44 20.56 -21.80
CA GLY A 115 12.30 21.70 -22.12
C GLY A 115 11.53 23.03 -22.18
N THR A 116 12.23 24.17 -22.14
CA THR A 116 11.63 25.45 -22.55
C THR A 116 11.54 25.56 -24.08
N ALA A 117 10.81 26.54 -24.59
CA ALA A 117 10.71 26.78 -26.03
C ALA A 117 12.07 26.95 -26.71
N GLN A 118 13.03 27.61 -26.05
CA GLN A 118 14.39 27.83 -26.56
C GLN A 118 15.28 26.58 -26.46
N GLU A 119 14.99 25.68 -25.52
CA GLU A 119 15.77 24.47 -25.29
C GLU A 119 15.34 23.31 -26.20
N LEU A 120 14.06 23.26 -26.58
CA LEU A 120 13.50 22.27 -27.52
C LEU A 120 13.91 22.58 -28.97
N ARG A 121 15.21 22.49 -29.25
CA ARG A 121 15.82 22.73 -30.57
C ARG A 121 15.38 21.70 -31.63
N SER A 122 15.55 22.05 -32.90
CA SER A 122 15.14 21.24 -34.05
C SER A 122 15.80 19.86 -34.10
N ASP A 123 17.07 19.73 -33.72
CA ASP A 123 17.80 18.46 -33.66
C ASP A 123 17.15 17.46 -32.67
N PHE A 124 16.72 17.94 -31.51
CA PHE A 124 16.01 17.09 -30.52
C PHE A 124 14.62 16.70 -30.99
N LEU A 125 13.90 17.61 -31.65
CA LEU A 125 12.59 17.31 -32.21
C LEU A 125 12.67 16.25 -33.32
N LEU A 126 13.75 16.24 -34.10
CA LEU A 126 13.99 15.17 -35.08
C LEU A 126 14.20 13.81 -34.40
N MET A 127 14.96 13.75 -33.31
CA MET A 127 15.13 12.52 -32.53
C MET A 127 13.81 12.05 -31.87
N ALA A 128 13.01 12.99 -31.36
CA ALA A 128 11.67 12.71 -30.85
C ALA A 128 10.76 12.16 -31.95
N ALA A 129 10.78 12.77 -33.14
CA ALA A 129 10.07 12.27 -34.32
C ALA A 129 10.50 10.86 -34.70
N GLN A 130 11.80 10.59 -34.75
CA GLN A 130 12.31 9.27 -35.05
C GLN A 130 11.84 8.23 -34.01
N SER A 131 11.75 8.59 -32.73
CA SER A 131 11.19 7.70 -31.70
C SER A 131 9.72 7.37 -31.92
N THR A 132 8.91 8.32 -32.39
CA THR A 132 7.51 8.04 -32.75
C THR A 132 7.41 7.10 -33.95
N VAL A 133 8.27 7.25 -34.96
CA VAL A 133 8.40 6.32 -36.11
C VAL A 133 8.80 4.92 -35.63
N ASN A 134 9.68 4.84 -34.63
CA ASN A 134 10.07 3.61 -33.96
C ASN A 134 9.00 3.04 -33.01
N LYS A 135 7.75 3.54 -33.09
CA LYS A 135 6.57 3.10 -32.33
C LYS A 135 6.69 3.30 -30.81
N LYS A 136 7.52 4.24 -30.36
CA LYS A 136 7.58 4.67 -28.96
C LYS A 136 6.52 5.73 -28.69
N ASP A 137 6.01 5.76 -27.46
CA ASP A 137 5.14 6.83 -26.99
C ASP A 137 5.99 8.00 -26.53
N VAL A 138 5.95 9.10 -27.28
CA VAL A 138 6.71 10.32 -26.99
C VAL A 138 5.78 11.41 -26.45
N ILE A 139 6.13 11.95 -25.29
CA ILE A 139 5.43 13.04 -24.63
C ILE A 139 6.37 14.25 -24.62
N ILE A 140 5.95 15.37 -25.19
CA ILE A 140 6.73 16.62 -25.13
C ILE A 140 6.10 17.55 -24.10
N VAL A 141 6.89 17.96 -23.10
CA VAL A 141 6.51 18.91 -22.05
C VAL A 141 7.23 20.22 -22.30
N ARG A 142 6.46 21.26 -22.65
CA ARG A 142 6.99 22.59 -22.92
C ARG A 142 6.69 23.52 -21.74
N PHE A 143 7.73 24.14 -21.21
CA PHE A 143 7.64 25.20 -20.19
C PHE A 143 7.82 26.59 -20.79
N GLY A 144 7.04 27.57 -20.33
CA GLY A 144 7.11 28.99 -20.72
C GLY A 144 5.92 29.47 -21.56
N ASP A 145 5.89 30.78 -21.85
CA ASP A 145 4.80 31.44 -22.57
C ASP A 145 4.66 30.88 -24.01
N GLU A 146 3.42 30.75 -24.48
CA GLU A 146 3.13 30.40 -25.88
C GLU A 146 3.58 31.51 -26.83
N LYS A 147 3.54 32.78 -26.38
CA LYS A 147 3.95 33.95 -27.19
C LYS A 147 5.43 33.99 -27.54
N ASP A 148 6.27 33.25 -26.82
CA ASP A 148 7.71 33.16 -27.09
C ASP A 148 8.07 32.27 -28.29
N SER A 149 7.10 31.58 -28.93
CA SER A 149 7.38 30.73 -30.09
C SER A 149 6.89 31.33 -31.41
N PHE A 150 7.78 32.04 -32.11
CA PHE A 150 7.59 32.36 -33.52
C PHE A 150 8.02 31.22 -34.46
N THR A 151 8.52 30.08 -33.96
CA THR A 151 9.33 29.14 -34.77
C THR A 151 9.10 27.64 -34.59
N LEU A 152 8.25 27.15 -33.69
CA LEU A 152 7.89 25.73 -33.66
C LEU A 152 6.49 25.54 -34.26
N SER A 153 6.43 24.78 -35.36
CA SER A 153 5.20 24.33 -36.00
C SER A 153 4.22 23.76 -34.96
N SER A 154 2.94 24.06 -35.13
CA SER A 154 1.82 23.56 -34.31
C SER A 154 1.74 22.04 -34.13
N ASN A 155 2.51 21.27 -34.91
CA ASN A 155 2.60 19.82 -34.80
C ASN A 155 3.99 19.41 -34.28
N LEU A 156 4.15 19.39 -32.96
CA LEU A 156 5.28 18.72 -32.32
C LEU A 156 5.22 17.21 -32.65
N PRO A 157 6.36 16.57 -32.94
CA PRO A 157 6.39 15.16 -33.31
C PRO A 157 6.29 14.27 -32.06
N SER A 158 5.13 14.29 -31.44
CA SER A 158 4.80 13.59 -30.20
C SER A 158 3.44 12.93 -30.28
N ASN A 159 3.22 11.94 -29.41
CA ASN A 159 1.90 11.33 -29.20
C ASN A 159 1.03 12.17 -28.26
N ALA A 160 1.66 12.89 -27.33
CA ALA A 160 1.01 13.87 -26.46
C ALA A 160 1.90 15.09 -26.23
N GLY A 161 1.28 16.26 -26.14
CA GLY A 161 1.95 17.53 -25.86
C GLY A 161 1.36 18.19 -24.62
N VAL A 162 2.21 18.52 -23.66
CA VAL A 162 1.87 19.19 -22.40
C VAL A 162 2.46 20.60 -22.42
N HIS A 163 1.63 21.60 -22.21
CA HIS A 163 2.07 23.00 -22.07
C HIS A 163 1.95 23.46 -20.62
N VAL A 164 2.95 24.20 -20.17
CA VAL A 164 3.08 24.74 -18.82
C VAL A 164 3.48 26.21 -18.92
N PRO A 165 2.67 27.18 -18.45
CA PRO A 165 2.88 28.60 -18.76
C PRO A 165 4.18 29.23 -18.22
N ASP A 166 4.79 28.66 -17.18
CA ASP A 166 6.03 29.18 -16.60
C ASP A 166 7.03 28.06 -16.26
N PHE A 167 8.24 28.44 -15.86
CA PHE A 167 9.31 27.52 -15.44
C PHE A 167 9.67 27.71 -13.95
N THR A 168 8.71 27.45 -13.07
CA THR A 168 8.94 27.40 -11.61
C THR A 168 9.02 25.97 -11.10
N GLU A 169 9.55 25.75 -9.89
CA GLU A 169 9.51 24.43 -9.22
C GLU A 169 8.07 23.92 -9.08
N LYS A 170 7.13 24.82 -8.80
CA LYS A 170 5.69 24.55 -8.71
C LYS A 170 5.15 24.01 -10.05
N SER A 171 5.43 24.71 -11.15
CA SER A 171 4.99 24.31 -12.49
C SER A 171 5.62 22.99 -12.95
N GLN A 172 6.90 22.77 -12.66
CA GLN A 172 7.55 21.48 -12.87
C GLN A 172 6.82 20.35 -12.12
N ARG A 173 6.49 20.56 -10.84
CA ARG A 173 5.73 19.59 -10.06
C ARG A 173 4.36 19.32 -10.68
N TYR A 174 3.65 20.36 -11.08
CA TYR A 174 2.30 20.25 -11.64
C TYR A 174 2.28 19.48 -12.96
N ALA A 175 3.25 19.73 -13.84
CA ALA A 175 3.42 18.99 -15.09
C ALA A 175 3.62 17.50 -14.82
N ALA A 176 4.54 17.15 -13.91
CA ALA A 176 4.81 15.76 -13.56
C ALA A 176 3.59 15.06 -12.95
N MET A 177 2.87 15.71 -12.04
CA MET A 177 1.63 15.15 -11.47
C MET A 177 0.53 15.01 -12.53
N SER A 178 0.42 15.94 -13.47
CA SER A 178 -0.59 15.90 -14.53
C SER A 178 -0.38 14.71 -15.48
N ILE A 179 0.87 14.41 -15.85
CA ILE A 179 1.23 13.27 -16.68
C ILE A 179 0.78 11.94 -16.07
N PHE A 180 0.88 11.80 -14.75
CA PHE A 180 0.49 10.58 -14.03
C PHE A 180 -0.92 10.61 -13.44
N GLY A 181 -1.66 11.72 -13.56
CA GLY A 181 -3.01 11.86 -13.02
C GLY A 181 -3.08 12.19 -11.53
N GLY A 182 -2.00 12.62 -10.91
CA GLY A 182 -2.03 13.22 -9.57
C GLY A 182 -2.61 14.64 -9.55
N MET A 183 -2.77 15.26 -10.72
CA MET A 183 -3.48 16.52 -10.89
C MET A 183 -4.29 16.46 -12.19
N ALA A 184 -5.57 16.82 -12.13
CA ALA A 184 -6.43 16.99 -13.27
C ALA A 184 -5.99 18.21 -14.10
N ILE A 185 -5.97 18.05 -15.42
CA ILE A 185 -5.82 19.13 -16.39
C ILE A 185 -7.22 19.70 -16.65
N THR A 186 -7.43 20.95 -16.23
CA THR A 186 -8.73 21.64 -16.34
C THR A 186 -8.75 22.73 -17.41
N GLU A 187 -7.57 23.19 -17.82
CA GLU A 187 -7.41 24.18 -18.89
C GLU A 187 -7.57 23.56 -20.28
N GLY A 188 -8.00 24.39 -21.23
CA GLY A 188 -8.21 23.98 -22.62
C GLY A 188 -9.37 23.00 -22.84
N THR A 189 -9.38 22.38 -24.02
CA THR A 189 -10.43 21.47 -24.49
C THR A 189 -10.18 20.01 -24.08
N LEU A 190 -8.91 19.62 -23.96
CA LEU A 190 -8.49 18.27 -23.56
C LEU A 190 -8.28 18.25 -22.04
N ARG A 191 -9.30 17.76 -21.34
CA ARG A 191 -9.34 17.72 -19.87
C ARG A 191 -9.16 16.32 -19.33
N THR A 192 -8.56 16.22 -18.15
CA THR A 192 -8.39 14.95 -17.44
C THR A 192 -9.03 15.03 -16.05
N THR A 193 -9.06 13.91 -15.33
CA THR A 193 -9.47 13.86 -13.92
C THR A 193 -8.30 13.42 -13.07
N GLN A 194 -8.31 13.81 -11.79
CA GLN A 194 -7.36 13.28 -10.83
C GLN A 194 -7.69 11.80 -10.58
N THR A 195 -6.69 10.95 -10.75
CA THR A 195 -6.78 9.50 -10.57
C THR A 195 -5.70 8.94 -9.65
N ARG A 196 -4.70 9.74 -9.26
CA ARG A 196 -3.62 9.37 -8.34
C ARG A 196 -3.46 10.41 -7.22
N LEU A 197 -2.62 10.09 -6.24
CA LEU A 197 -2.26 11.00 -5.17
C LEU A 197 -1.66 12.30 -5.72
N GLN A 198 -2.05 13.43 -5.13
CA GLN A 198 -1.48 14.74 -5.40
C GLN A 198 -0.37 15.06 -4.37
N TYR A 199 0.77 15.58 -4.82
CA TYR A 199 1.96 15.87 -3.99
C TYR A 199 2.21 17.39 -3.85
N THR A 200 1.19 18.16 -3.53
CA THR A 200 1.25 19.63 -3.38
C THR A 200 1.45 20.09 -1.93
N GLU A 201 1.89 19.20 -1.03
CA GLU A 201 2.14 19.55 0.38
C GLU A 201 0.93 20.19 1.07
N GLY A 202 -0.28 19.76 0.69
CA GLY A 202 -1.52 20.27 1.27
C GLY A 202 -1.98 21.66 0.80
N GLU A 203 -1.40 22.18 -0.28
CA GLU A 203 -1.85 23.43 -0.93
C GLU A 203 -3.37 23.39 -1.19
N GLY A 204 -4.08 24.47 -0.83
CA GLY A 204 -5.53 24.58 -1.05
C GLY A 204 -6.38 23.65 -0.18
N SER A 205 -5.81 22.94 0.79
CA SER A 205 -6.58 22.02 1.66
C SER A 205 -7.51 22.76 2.64
N GLY A 206 -7.22 24.03 2.95
CA GLY A 206 -7.92 24.81 3.98
C GLY A 206 -7.56 24.40 5.42
N LEU A 207 -6.62 23.46 5.60
CA LEU A 207 -6.18 22.98 6.90
C LEU A 207 -5.07 23.88 7.45
N ASN A 208 -5.00 24.01 8.79
CA ASN A 208 -3.85 24.66 9.44
C ASN A 208 -2.66 23.70 9.52
N LEU A 209 -2.00 23.50 8.39
CA LEU A 209 -0.88 22.55 8.25
C LEU A 209 0.35 22.98 9.05
N VAL A 210 0.54 24.28 9.29
CA VAL A 210 1.64 24.79 10.13
C VAL A 210 1.46 24.30 11.56
N LYS A 211 0.28 24.50 12.15
CA LYS A 211 -0.04 24.01 13.50
C LYS A 211 0.04 22.49 13.60
N MET A 212 -0.49 21.78 12.60
CA MET A 212 -0.39 20.32 12.51
C MET A 212 1.08 19.86 12.51
N THR A 213 1.89 20.45 11.65
CA THR A 213 3.32 20.14 11.51
C THR A 213 4.07 20.38 12.80
N GLN A 214 3.85 21.52 13.47
CA GLN A 214 4.48 21.83 14.76
C GLN A 214 4.12 20.79 15.84
N LYS A 215 2.85 20.37 15.92
CA LYS A 215 2.43 19.31 16.86
C LYS A 215 3.12 17.98 16.56
N ILE A 216 3.09 17.54 15.29
CA ILE A 216 3.72 16.28 14.89
C ILE A 216 5.23 16.32 15.11
N ASP A 217 5.89 17.43 14.77
CA ASP A 217 7.33 17.64 15.00
C ASP A 217 7.68 17.52 16.48
N GLY A 218 6.88 18.12 17.38
CA GLY A 218 7.08 18.00 18.83
C GLY A 218 6.97 16.56 19.33
N ILE A 219 5.96 15.81 18.87
CA ILE A 219 5.75 14.40 19.25
C ILE A 219 6.87 13.51 18.69
N ALA A 220 7.30 13.74 17.45
CA ALA A 220 8.40 13.01 16.84
C ALA A 220 9.74 13.30 17.54
N ALA A 221 10.00 14.57 17.88
CA ALA A 221 11.20 14.95 18.64
C ALA A 221 11.23 14.31 20.03
N GLU A 222 10.09 14.22 20.72
CA GLU A 222 9.95 13.45 21.96
C GLU A 222 10.29 11.98 21.74
N ALA A 223 9.73 11.34 20.70
CA ALA A 223 9.98 9.93 20.42
C ALA A 223 11.48 9.65 20.17
N ILE A 224 12.20 10.54 19.49
CA ILE A 224 13.65 10.41 19.28
C ILE A 224 14.41 10.59 20.60
N ARG A 225 14.12 11.68 21.34
CA ARG A 225 14.79 12.02 22.61
C ARG A 225 14.63 10.93 23.66
N GLU A 226 13.43 10.37 23.80
CA GLU A 226 13.11 9.31 24.76
C GLU A 226 13.52 7.91 24.27
N LYS A 227 14.23 7.83 23.14
CA LYS A 227 14.68 6.57 22.52
C LYS A 227 13.51 5.60 22.26
N GLY A 228 12.38 6.13 21.78
CA GLY A 228 11.25 5.36 21.28
C GLY A 228 11.53 4.71 19.93
N ALA A 229 12.27 5.39 19.06
CA ALA A 229 12.86 4.84 17.84
C ALA A 229 14.09 5.69 17.42
N PRO A 230 15.09 5.13 16.73
CA PRO A 230 16.17 5.92 16.13
C PRO A 230 15.70 6.80 14.97
N GLY A 231 14.82 6.26 14.12
CA GLY A 231 14.34 6.92 12.93
C GLY A 231 12.88 6.60 12.63
N MET A 232 12.18 7.54 12.00
CA MET A 232 10.80 7.36 11.59
C MET A 232 10.42 8.20 10.37
N VAL A 233 9.39 7.76 9.66
CA VAL A 233 8.72 8.50 8.58
C VAL A 233 7.23 8.59 8.90
N VAL A 234 6.67 9.78 8.81
CA VAL A 234 5.26 10.07 9.07
C VAL A 234 4.65 10.65 7.81
N MET A 235 3.53 10.08 7.36
CA MET A 235 2.80 10.54 6.19
C MET A 235 1.30 10.61 6.47
N ALA A 236 0.65 11.68 6.00
CA ALA A 236 -0.79 11.85 6.04
C ALA A 236 -1.31 12.29 4.67
N VAL A 237 -2.39 11.63 4.23
CA VAL A 237 -3.10 11.93 2.98
C VAL A 237 -4.53 12.31 3.32
N LYS A 238 -5.03 13.41 2.77
CA LYS A 238 -6.41 13.85 2.91
C LYS A 238 -7.02 14.15 1.53
N ASN A 239 -8.20 13.59 1.24
CA ASN A 239 -8.90 13.80 -0.03
C ASN A 239 -8.04 13.53 -1.29
N GLY A 240 -7.17 12.51 -1.22
CA GLY A 240 -6.24 12.18 -2.31
C GLY A 240 -5.04 13.14 -2.46
N GLN A 241 -4.79 14.01 -1.49
CA GLN A 241 -3.63 14.90 -1.44
C GLN A 241 -2.71 14.55 -0.27
N VAL A 242 -1.41 14.46 -0.53
CA VAL A 242 -0.40 14.32 0.52
C VAL A 242 -0.27 15.65 1.24
N ILE A 243 -0.77 15.72 2.48
CA ILE A 243 -0.77 16.92 3.32
C ILE A 243 0.40 16.94 4.32
N PHE A 244 1.06 15.80 4.50
CA PHE A 244 2.23 15.67 5.37
C PHE A 244 3.09 14.49 4.91
N ASN A 245 4.41 14.68 4.81
CA ASN A 245 5.37 13.61 4.54
C ASN A 245 6.77 14.03 5.04
N LYS A 246 7.17 13.55 6.22
CA LYS A 246 8.44 13.97 6.84
C LYS A 246 9.15 12.79 7.51
N ALA A 247 10.48 12.83 7.43
CA ALA A 247 11.36 11.88 8.11
C ALA A 247 12.03 12.54 9.32
N TYR A 248 12.30 11.74 10.36
CA TYR A 248 12.90 12.18 11.61
C TYR A 248 14.00 11.21 12.06
N GLY A 249 14.94 11.76 12.82
CA GLY A 249 16.05 11.00 13.40
C GLY A 249 16.97 10.39 12.34
N SER A 250 17.47 9.20 12.62
CA SER A 250 18.53 8.54 11.87
C SER A 250 18.32 7.03 11.85
N HIS A 251 18.99 6.34 10.93
CA HIS A 251 18.95 4.89 10.81
C HIS A 251 19.32 4.17 12.11
N THR A 252 20.21 4.76 12.90
CA THR A 252 20.75 4.26 14.17
C THR A 252 20.88 5.42 15.17
N TYR A 253 21.00 5.13 16.46
CA TYR A 253 21.14 6.19 17.49
C TYR A 253 22.49 6.94 17.45
N ASP A 254 23.47 6.47 16.68
CA ASP A 254 24.75 7.17 16.50
C ASP A 254 24.66 8.36 15.53
N GLY A 255 23.51 8.57 14.89
CA GLY A 255 23.25 9.76 14.07
C GLY A 255 23.99 9.80 12.73
N LYS A 256 24.74 8.77 12.34
CA LYS A 256 25.61 8.82 11.14
C LYS A 256 24.86 8.92 9.82
N LYS A 257 23.62 8.43 9.78
CA LYS A 257 22.79 8.44 8.59
C LYS A 257 21.38 8.91 8.91
N ALA A 258 21.03 10.10 8.43
CA ALA A 258 19.69 10.65 8.58
C ALA A 258 18.64 9.77 7.89
N THR A 259 17.48 9.64 8.51
CA THR A 259 16.32 9.00 7.90
C THR A 259 15.76 9.90 6.81
N THR A 260 15.34 9.31 5.68
CA THR A 260 14.71 10.01 4.56
C THR A 260 13.35 9.40 4.25
N THR A 261 12.48 10.15 3.57
CA THR A 261 11.16 9.65 3.12
C THR A 261 11.26 8.58 2.02
N LYS A 262 12.45 8.39 1.44
CA LYS A 262 12.76 7.37 0.42
C LYS A 262 13.31 6.06 1.02
N ASP A 263 13.51 6.02 2.34
CA ASP A 263 14.03 4.85 3.05
C ASP A 263 13.00 3.72 3.14
N ILE A 264 13.51 2.49 3.09
CA ILE A 264 12.72 1.27 3.09
C ILE A 264 12.75 0.63 4.48
N PHE A 265 11.57 0.39 5.06
CA PHE A 265 11.39 -0.15 6.41
C PHE A 265 10.83 -1.57 6.36
N ASP A 266 11.23 -2.40 7.34
CA ASP A 266 10.55 -3.66 7.64
C ASP A 266 9.15 -3.36 8.19
N LEU A 267 8.12 -3.84 7.50
CA LEU A 267 6.74 -3.55 7.84
C LEU A 267 6.15 -4.46 8.92
N ALA A 268 6.85 -5.54 9.30
CA ALA A 268 6.34 -6.57 10.21
C ALA A 268 4.89 -6.96 9.85
N SER A 269 3.96 -6.94 10.79
CA SER A 269 2.57 -7.38 10.56
C SER A 269 1.74 -6.50 9.62
N VAL A 270 2.19 -5.33 9.19
CA VAL A 270 1.55 -4.63 8.06
C VAL A 270 1.66 -5.47 6.76
N SER A 271 2.61 -6.40 6.68
CA SER A 271 2.71 -7.41 5.61
C SER A 271 1.42 -8.21 5.41
N LYS A 272 0.64 -8.46 6.49
CA LYS A 272 -0.63 -9.18 6.41
C LYS A 272 -1.59 -8.47 5.45
N ILE A 273 -1.80 -7.17 5.69
CA ILE A 273 -2.77 -6.38 4.92
C ILE A 273 -2.22 -5.88 3.60
N ALA A 274 -0.90 -5.72 3.45
CA ALA A 274 -0.31 -5.15 2.24
C ALA A 274 0.28 -6.22 1.30
N GLY A 275 0.53 -7.45 1.77
CA GLY A 275 1.06 -8.57 0.99
C GLY A 275 0.03 -9.69 0.80
N THR A 276 -0.35 -10.36 1.88
CA THR A 276 -1.22 -11.56 1.81
C THR A 276 -2.66 -11.22 1.46
N THR A 277 -3.26 -10.25 2.15
CA THR A 277 -4.67 -9.88 1.92
C THR A 277 -5.01 -9.51 0.48
N PRO A 278 -4.23 -8.68 -0.26
CA PRO A 278 -4.55 -8.40 -1.66
C PRO A 278 -4.47 -9.63 -2.56
N VAL A 279 -3.60 -10.60 -2.27
CA VAL A 279 -3.59 -11.90 -2.96
C VAL A 279 -4.89 -12.65 -2.71
N VAL A 280 -5.30 -12.77 -1.44
CA VAL A 280 -6.55 -13.43 -1.06
C VAL A 280 -7.78 -12.75 -1.67
N MET A 281 -7.80 -11.41 -1.70
CA MET A 281 -8.85 -10.62 -2.37
C MET A 281 -8.94 -10.97 -3.86
N HIS A 282 -7.80 -11.02 -4.55
CA HIS A 282 -7.71 -11.32 -5.98
C HIS A 282 -8.21 -12.72 -6.31
N LEU A 283 -7.81 -13.72 -5.51
CA LEU A 283 -8.23 -15.11 -5.67
C LEU A 283 -9.72 -15.29 -5.38
N GLN A 284 -10.22 -14.67 -4.30
CA GLN A 284 -11.63 -14.75 -3.90
C GLN A 284 -12.56 -14.14 -4.95
N GLU A 285 -12.23 -12.95 -5.47
CA GLU A 285 -13.13 -12.26 -6.41
C GLU A 285 -13.18 -12.90 -7.81
N ARG A 286 -12.18 -13.71 -8.14
CA ARG A 286 -12.08 -14.53 -9.36
C ARG A 286 -12.68 -15.92 -9.19
N GLY A 287 -13.10 -16.28 -7.98
CA GLY A 287 -13.64 -17.60 -7.67
C GLY A 287 -12.60 -18.71 -7.70
N ILE A 288 -11.30 -18.38 -7.62
CA ILE A 288 -10.21 -19.36 -7.49
C ILE A 288 -10.26 -19.97 -6.08
N ILE A 289 -10.49 -19.13 -5.07
CA ILE A 289 -10.82 -19.58 -3.72
C ILE A 289 -12.22 -19.12 -3.33
N ASN A 290 -12.79 -19.86 -2.41
CA ASN A 290 -13.97 -19.56 -1.62
C ASN A 290 -13.57 -19.57 -0.14
N LEU A 291 -13.69 -18.40 0.52
CA LEU A 291 -13.40 -18.22 1.94
C LEU A 291 -14.25 -19.12 2.85
N ASP A 292 -15.44 -19.54 2.42
CA ASP A 292 -16.31 -20.44 3.18
C ASP A 292 -15.99 -21.93 2.97
N SER A 293 -15.04 -22.24 2.11
CA SER A 293 -14.47 -23.59 1.98
C SER A 293 -13.38 -23.83 3.04
N THR A 294 -13.01 -25.09 3.22
CA THR A 294 -12.14 -25.52 4.32
C THR A 294 -10.67 -25.61 3.91
N MET A 295 -9.76 -25.60 4.89
CA MET A 295 -8.34 -25.85 4.63
C MET A 295 -8.11 -27.20 3.95
N GLY A 296 -8.84 -28.25 4.37
CA GLY A 296 -8.73 -29.57 3.75
C GLY A 296 -9.15 -29.59 2.28
N HIS A 297 -9.93 -28.62 1.81
CA HIS A 297 -10.26 -28.50 0.38
C HIS A 297 -9.03 -28.11 -0.46
N TYR A 298 -8.28 -27.09 -0.02
CA TYR A 298 -7.15 -26.54 -0.77
C TYR A 298 -5.81 -27.21 -0.43
N LEU A 299 -5.64 -27.70 0.81
CA LEU A 299 -4.38 -28.23 1.30
C LEU A 299 -4.55 -29.69 1.69
N TRP A 300 -4.02 -30.60 0.87
CA TRP A 300 -4.19 -32.04 1.08
C TRP A 300 -3.62 -32.51 2.43
N GLN A 301 -2.50 -31.93 2.89
CA GLN A 301 -1.88 -32.27 4.17
C GLN A 301 -2.78 -31.92 5.35
N ALA A 302 -3.60 -30.88 5.23
CA ALA A 302 -4.56 -30.50 6.27
C ALA A 302 -5.70 -31.53 6.42
N LYS A 303 -6.00 -32.34 5.39
CA LYS A 303 -7.02 -33.42 5.46
C LYS A 303 -6.70 -34.46 6.54
N GLN A 304 -5.43 -34.60 6.88
CA GLN A 304 -4.93 -35.58 7.85
C GLN A 304 -4.73 -34.99 9.25
N THR A 305 -5.21 -33.76 9.51
CA THR A 305 -5.01 -33.09 10.81
C THR A 305 -6.31 -32.56 11.39
N ASN A 306 -6.21 -32.01 12.62
CA ASN A 306 -7.30 -31.30 13.29
C ASN A 306 -7.73 -29.99 12.60
N LYS A 307 -7.14 -29.64 11.44
CA LYS A 307 -7.43 -28.41 10.69
C LYS A 307 -8.27 -28.62 9.44
N LYS A 308 -8.59 -29.87 9.07
CA LYS A 308 -9.26 -30.21 7.81
C LYS A 308 -10.56 -29.43 7.54
N ASP A 309 -11.36 -29.19 8.58
CA ASP A 309 -12.70 -28.59 8.50
C ASP A 309 -12.70 -27.09 8.82
N ILE A 310 -11.55 -26.48 9.09
CA ILE A 310 -11.45 -25.05 9.41
C ILE A 310 -11.64 -24.24 8.12
N THR A 311 -12.56 -23.27 8.13
CA THR A 311 -12.82 -22.43 6.96
C THR A 311 -11.75 -21.34 6.81
N LEU A 312 -11.43 -20.98 5.56
CA LEU A 312 -10.46 -19.89 5.30
C LEU A 312 -10.95 -18.53 5.82
N ARG A 313 -12.26 -18.30 5.90
CA ARG A 313 -12.85 -17.10 6.50
C ARG A 313 -12.42 -16.98 7.96
N THR A 314 -12.58 -18.05 8.72
CA THR A 314 -12.18 -18.11 10.13
C THR A 314 -10.66 -17.96 10.28
N VAL A 315 -9.87 -18.50 9.34
CA VAL A 315 -8.41 -18.28 9.27
C VAL A 315 -8.08 -16.79 9.12
N MET A 316 -8.69 -16.09 8.15
CA MET A 316 -8.49 -14.66 7.88
C MET A 316 -8.94 -13.74 9.02
N LEU A 317 -9.87 -14.20 9.86
CA LEU A 317 -10.35 -13.47 11.05
C LEU A 317 -9.51 -13.72 12.30
N HIS A 318 -8.50 -14.61 12.24
CA HIS A 318 -7.79 -15.11 13.42
C HIS A 318 -8.74 -15.77 14.45
N GLU A 319 -9.74 -16.50 13.96
CA GLU A 319 -10.73 -17.21 14.79
C GLU A 319 -10.60 -18.74 14.67
N ALA A 320 -9.57 -19.20 13.98
CA ALA A 320 -9.33 -20.63 13.70
C ALA A 320 -8.84 -21.42 14.92
N GLY A 321 -8.61 -20.75 16.06
CA GLY A 321 -8.08 -21.38 17.27
C GLY A 321 -6.61 -21.79 17.18
N PHE A 322 -5.88 -21.36 16.14
CA PHE A 322 -4.48 -21.71 15.95
C PHE A 322 -3.58 -21.25 17.10
N THR A 323 -2.52 -22.02 17.33
CA THR A 323 -1.39 -21.61 18.17
C THR A 323 -0.91 -20.22 17.72
N PRO A 324 -0.83 -19.22 18.62
CA PRO A 324 -0.49 -17.85 18.24
C PRO A 324 0.86 -17.73 17.53
N PHE A 325 1.88 -18.38 18.10
CA PHE A 325 3.26 -18.29 17.66
C PHE A 325 3.99 -19.58 18.03
N ILE A 326 4.81 -20.08 17.10
CA ILE A 326 5.69 -21.23 17.33
C ILE A 326 7.14 -20.74 17.17
N PRO A 327 7.98 -20.81 18.23
CA PRO A 327 9.34 -20.27 18.19
C PRO A 327 10.32 -21.24 17.51
N PHE A 328 10.14 -21.51 16.22
CA PHE A 328 10.92 -22.51 15.46
C PHE A 328 12.43 -22.37 15.63
N TYR A 329 12.93 -21.13 15.70
CA TYR A 329 14.35 -20.82 15.86
C TYR A 329 14.97 -21.37 17.16
N ARG A 330 14.14 -21.66 18.18
CA ARG A 330 14.59 -22.27 19.44
C ARG A 330 14.79 -23.78 19.35
N ASN A 331 14.25 -24.40 18.30
CA ASN A 331 14.25 -25.85 18.10
C ASN A 331 15.28 -26.30 17.04
N LEU A 332 16.15 -25.39 16.57
CA LEU A 332 17.22 -25.71 15.63
C LEU A 332 18.17 -26.75 16.23
N LYS A 333 18.45 -27.80 15.46
CA LYS A 333 19.41 -28.85 15.83
C LYS A 333 20.82 -28.45 15.38
N PRO A 334 21.88 -29.00 16.00
CA PRO A 334 23.23 -28.85 15.49
C PRO A 334 23.29 -29.22 14.00
N GLY A 335 23.79 -28.29 13.19
CA GLY A 335 23.90 -28.46 11.74
C GLY A 335 22.71 -27.99 10.92
N ASP A 336 21.60 -27.51 11.50
CA ASP A 336 20.49 -26.92 10.72
C ASP A 336 20.80 -25.51 10.18
N LEU A 337 21.76 -24.81 10.82
CA LEU A 337 22.19 -23.46 10.47
C LEU A 337 23.71 -23.43 10.24
N GLN A 338 24.13 -22.86 9.11
CA GLN A 338 25.53 -22.71 8.72
C GLN A 338 25.91 -21.25 8.50
N HIS A 339 27.21 -20.95 8.60
CA HIS A 339 27.73 -19.60 8.37
C HIS A 339 27.85 -19.24 6.88
N PHE A 340 28.07 -20.26 6.04
CA PHE A 340 28.22 -20.15 4.60
C PHE A 340 27.20 -21.05 3.90
N PRO A 341 26.77 -20.73 2.68
CA PRO A 341 25.86 -21.59 1.94
C PRO A 341 26.57 -22.86 1.47
N ASP A 342 25.83 -23.97 1.44
CA ASP A 342 26.21 -25.23 0.82
C ASP A 342 24.97 -25.89 0.19
N ASP A 343 25.10 -27.03 -0.48
CA ASP A 343 23.98 -27.70 -1.16
C ASP A 343 22.79 -28.00 -0.23
N ALA A 344 23.04 -28.20 1.07
CA ALA A 344 22.02 -28.45 2.08
C ALA A 344 21.48 -27.17 2.75
N HIS A 345 22.15 -26.01 2.61
CA HIS A 345 21.85 -24.74 3.30
C HIS A 345 21.77 -23.56 2.34
N GLN A 346 20.66 -23.43 1.63
CA GLN A 346 20.43 -22.35 0.66
C GLN A 346 19.53 -21.22 1.18
N VAL A 347 18.86 -21.39 2.32
CA VAL A 347 17.91 -20.38 2.85
C VAL A 347 18.67 -19.32 3.64
N LYS A 348 18.96 -18.18 3.01
CA LYS A 348 19.69 -17.07 3.64
C LYS A 348 18.80 -16.30 4.61
N VAL A 349 19.04 -16.46 5.92
CA VAL A 349 18.29 -15.78 6.99
C VAL A 349 18.96 -14.50 7.50
N ALA A 350 20.27 -14.36 7.26
CA ALA A 350 21.06 -13.14 7.44
C ALA A 350 22.37 -13.21 6.60
N ASP A 351 23.21 -12.17 6.63
CA ASP A 351 24.46 -12.12 5.83
C ASP A 351 25.38 -13.34 6.03
N SER A 352 25.42 -13.86 7.24
CA SER A 352 26.29 -14.97 7.68
C SER A 352 25.52 -16.11 8.34
N ALA A 353 24.28 -16.34 7.90
CA ALA A 353 23.41 -17.36 8.47
C ALA A 353 22.53 -17.97 7.38
N TYR A 354 22.72 -19.26 7.13
CA TYR A 354 22.06 -20.05 6.09
C TYR A 354 21.38 -21.26 6.73
N LEU A 355 20.06 -21.31 6.62
CA LEU A 355 19.22 -22.38 7.13
C LEU A 355 19.13 -23.50 6.09
N LYS A 356 18.94 -24.73 6.58
CA LYS A 356 18.70 -25.90 5.76
C LYS A 356 17.61 -25.66 4.71
N THR A 357 17.90 -26.00 3.46
CA THR A 357 17.11 -25.64 2.27
C THR A 357 15.62 -25.97 2.39
N ASN A 358 15.29 -27.11 2.98
CA ASN A 358 13.91 -27.60 3.09
C ASN A 358 13.32 -27.46 4.50
N TYR A 359 13.91 -26.67 5.40
CA TYR A 359 13.48 -26.59 6.80
C TYR A 359 12.00 -26.18 6.95
N TYR A 360 11.53 -25.24 6.13
CA TYR A 360 10.11 -24.85 6.12
C TYR A 360 9.20 -26.04 5.83
N ARG A 361 9.47 -26.77 4.74
CA ARG A 361 8.67 -27.91 4.28
C ARG A 361 8.75 -29.11 5.21
N ASP A 362 9.94 -29.41 5.72
CA ASP A 362 10.22 -30.65 6.44
C ASP A 362 9.97 -30.52 7.96
N VAL A 363 9.96 -29.29 8.49
CA VAL A 363 9.82 -29.03 9.94
C VAL A 363 8.68 -28.05 10.22
N MET A 364 8.77 -26.82 9.73
CA MET A 364 7.87 -25.75 10.17
C MET A 364 6.41 -26.01 9.76
N TRP A 365 6.18 -26.37 8.51
CA TRP A 365 4.84 -26.61 7.98
C TRP A 365 4.16 -27.83 8.60
N PRO A 366 4.82 -29.00 8.73
CA PRO A 366 4.28 -30.11 9.50
C PRO A 366 3.94 -29.75 10.95
N GLU A 367 4.82 -29.03 11.65
CA GLU A 367 4.59 -28.61 13.05
C GLU A 367 3.37 -27.66 13.16
N MET A 368 3.22 -26.70 12.24
CA MET A 368 2.03 -25.85 12.18
C MET A 368 0.75 -26.67 11.92
N LEU A 369 0.80 -27.63 11.01
CA LEU A 369 -0.35 -28.46 10.68
C LEU A 369 -0.77 -29.37 11.84
N GLN A 370 0.18 -29.86 12.64
CA GLN A 370 -0.07 -30.73 13.79
C GLN A 370 -0.35 -29.98 15.10
N SER A 371 -0.09 -28.67 15.16
CA SER A 371 -0.28 -27.89 16.38
C SER A 371 -1.72 -27.94 16.91
N ASP A 372 -1.89 -27.71 18.20
CA ASP A 372 -3.21 -27.67 18.82
C ASP A 372 -4.12 -26.59 18.22
N VAL A 373 -5.41 -26.89 18.22
CA VAL A 373 -6.48 -25.97 17.81
C VAL A 373 -7.39 -25.74 19.02
N LYS A 374 -7.43 -24.50 19.50
CA LYS A 374 -8.39 -24.04 20.50
C LYS A 374 -9.81 -23.97 19.91
N PRO A 375 -10.86 -23.86 20.74
CA PRO A 375 -12.23 -23.71 20.24
C PRO A 375 -12.38 -22.57 19.22
N ILE A 376 -12.88 -22.93 18.04
CA ILE A 376 -13.08 -22.04 16.89
C ILE A 376 -14.11 -20.96 17.22
N GLY A 377 -13.92 -19.76 16.67
CA GLY A 377 -14.81 -18.59 16.84
C GLY A 377 -14.34 -17.59 17.88
N ASN A 378 -13.34 -17.95 18.70
CA ASN A 378 -12.65 -17.01 19.58
C ASN A 378 -11.48 -16.36 18.87
N TYR A 379 -11.37 -15.04 18.99
CA TYR A 379 -10.25 -14.30 18.41
C TYR A 379 -8.93 -14.64 19.14
N VAL A 380 -7.98 -15.16 18.37
CA VAL A 380 -6.61 -15.47 18.79
C VAL A 380 -5.67 -15.08 17.66
N TYR A 381 -4.98 -13.95 17.81
CA TYR A 381 -4.00 -13.48 16.84
C TYR A 381 -2.90 -14.53 16.64
N SER A 382 -2.81 -15.08 15.43
CA SER A 382 -1.91 -16.20 15.11
C SER A 382 -1.20 -15.99 13.78
N ASP A 383 0.11 -16.22 13.77
CA ASP A 383 0.91 -16.16 12.55
C ASP A 383 0.59 -17.31 11.59
N ILE A 384 0.21 -18.48 12.13
CA ILE A 384 -0.18 -19.67 11.35
C ILE A 384 -1.31 -19.31 10.39
N SER A 385 -2.23 -18.43 10.79
CA SER A 385 -3.33 -18.00 9.92
C SER A 385 -2.83 -17.52 8.57
N MET A 386 -1.74 -16.75 8.56
CA MET A 386 -1.26 -16.15 7.32
C MET A 386 -0.27 -17.05 6.58
N TYR A 387 0.43 -17.96 7.27
CA TYR A 387 1.12 -19.06 6.58
C TYR A 387 0.13 -19.91 5.78
N VAL A 388 -1.01 -20.27 6.37
CA VAL A 388 -2.06 -21.03 5.66
C VAL A 388 -2.51 -20.29 4.41
N MET A 389 -2.75 -18.98 4.48
CA MET A 389 -3.20 -18.22 3.31
C MET A 389 -2.12 -18.09 2.23
N LYS A 390 -0.83 -18.03 2.61
CA LYS A 390 0.29 -18.12 1.67
C LYS A 390 0.29 -19.48 0.96
N GLU A 391 0.23 -20.58 1.72
CA GLU A 391 0.25 -21.94 1.15
C GLU A 391 -0.95 -22.18 0.23
N VAL A 392 -2.15 -21.74 0.62
CA VAL A 392 -3.32 -21.79 -0.28
C VAL A 392 -3.05 -20.99 -1.54
N ALA A 393 -2.55 -19.76 -1.43
CA ALA A 393 -2.30 -18.94 -2.60
C ALA A 393 -1.30 -19.60 -3.57
N GLU A 394 -0.16 -20.08 -3.07
CA GLU A 394 0.89 -20.68 -3.90
C GLU A 394 0.45 -22.01 -4.54
N HIS A 395 -0.37 -22.80 -3.85
CA HIS A 395 -0.97 -24.01 -4.42
C HIS A 395 -1.96 -23.72 -5.54
N GLU A 396 -2.78 -22.67 -5.39
CA GLU A 396 -3.82 -22.33 -6.37
C GLU A 396 -3.27 -21.53 -7.57
N THR A 397 -2.16 -20.81 -7.41
CA THR A 397 -1.57 -20.00 -8.49
C THR A 397 -0.39 -20.67 -9.18
N ALA A 398 0.25 -21.65 -8.54
CA ALA A 398 1.56 -22.19 -8.93
C ALA A 398 2.66 -21.11 -9.08
N GLU A 399 2.49 -19.97 -8.41
CA GLU A 399 3.44 -18.85 -8.39
C GLU A 399 3.76 -18.49 -6.92
N PRO A 400 5.04 -18.26 -6.55
CA PRO A 400 5.41 -17.76 -5.23
C PRO A 400 4.63 -16.49 -4.86
N MET A 401 4.15 -16.39 -3.62
CA MET A 401 3.24 -15.30 -3.22
C MET A 401 3.87 -13.91 -3.41
N ASP A 402 5.17 -13.78 -3.17
CA ASP A 402 5.91 -12.52 -3.35
C ASP A 402 6.00 -12.09 -4.82
N GLU A 403 6.18 -13.03 -5.75
CA GLU A 403 6.13 -12.74 -7.18
C GLU A 403 4.71 -12.45 -7.66
N TYR A 404 3.73 -13.21 -7.16
CA TYR A 404 2.34 -13.06 -7.54
C TYR A 404 1.82 -11.66 -7.18
N VAL A 405 2.04 -11.20 -5.93
CA VAL A 405 1.60 -9.86 -5.50
C VAL A 405 2.31 -8.73 -6.24
N GLN A 406 3.57 -8.92 -6.65
CA GLN A 406 4.29 -7.96 -7.50
C GLN A 406 3.57 -7.77 -8.84
N LYS A 407 3.18 -8.90 -9.46
CA LYS A 407 2.53 -8.95 -10.77
C LYS A 407 1.11 -8.40 -10.73
N ILE A 408 0.29 -8.81 -9.77
CA ILE A 408 -1.14 -8.45 -9.75
C ILE A 408 -1.41 -7.05 -9.19
N LEU A 409 -0.48 -6.48 -8.40
CA LEU A 409 -0.72 -5.24 -7.67
C LEU A 409 0.44 -4.26 -7.70
N TYR A 410 1.63 -4.62 -7.17
CA TYR A 410 2.64 -3.60 -6.88
C TYR A 410 3.20 -2.91 -8.12
N ARG A 411 3.62 -3.68 -9.15
CA ARG A 411 4.15 -3.08 -10.38
C ARG A 411 3.07 -2.28 -11.13
N PRO A 412 1.85 -2.82 -11.36
CA PRO A 412 0.82 -2.08 -12.10
C PRO A 412 0.41 -0.75 -11.45
N ILE A 413 0.33 -0.74 -10.12
CA ILE A 413 -0.16 0.43 -9.38
C ILE A 413 0.93 1.47 -9.12
N GLY A 414 2.21 1.11 -9.23
CA GLY A 414 3.35 2.00 -9.00
C GLY A 414 3.93 1.93 -7.58
N MET A 415 3.76 0.81 -6.86
CA MET A 415 4.43 0.56 -5.58
C MET A 415 5.82 -0.01 -5.82
N LYS A 416 6.82 0.85 -5.87
CA LYS A 416 8.13 0.54 -6.48
C LYS A 416 9.10 -0.12 -5.51
N ALA A 417 8.99 0.23 -4.23
CA ALA A 417 9.81 -0.31 -3.16
C ALA A 417 9.17 -1.53 -2.48
N ALA A 418 7.84 -1.61 -2.47
CA ALA A 418 7.09 -2.68 -1.83
C ALA A 418 7.56 -4.06 -2.32
N GLY A 419 7.83 -4.95 -1.38
CA GLY A 419 8.11 -6.36 -1.66
C GLY A 419 8.95 -7.02 -0.59
N TYR A 420 9.14 -8.32 -0.77
CA TYR A 420 9.93 -9.16 0.12
C TYR A 420 11.40 -9.13 -0.28
N ASN A 421 12.29 -9.56 0.62
CA ASN A 421 13.73 -9.70 0.38
C ASN A 421 14.38 -8.47 -0.30
N PRO A 422 14.32 -7.27 0.33
CA PRO A 422 14.72 -6.01 -0.31
C PRO A 422 16.20 -5.97 -0.70
N ARG A 423 17.07 -6.79 -0.09
CA ARG A 423 18.50 -6.89 -0.43
C ARG A 423 18.76 -7.41 -1.84
N ASN A 424 17.79 -8.10 -2.45
CA ASN A 424 17.86 -8.56 -3.83
C ASN A 424 17.52 -7.45 -4.84
N ARG A 425 17.00 -6.31 -4.36
CA ARG A 425 16.45 -5.23 -5.20
C ARG A 425 17.07 -3.87 -4.93
N PHE A 426 17.56 -3.64 -3.72
CA PHE A 426 18.03 -2.34 -3.27
C PHE A 426 19.38 -2.43 -2.57
N ALA A 427 20.18 -1.37 -2.78
CA ALA A 427 21.40 -1.15 -2.03
C ALA A 427 21.11 -1.14 -0.52
N ARG A 428 22.05 -1.65 0.29
CA ARG A 428 21.87 -1.83 1.73
C ARG A 428 21.49 -0.53 2.43
N GLU A 429 22.07 0.54 1.92
CA GLU A 429 21.99 1.90 2.38
C GLU A 429 20.55 2.44 2.27
N ARG A 430 19.75 1.98 1.30
CA ARG A 430 18.33 2.36 1.16
C ARG A 430 17.44 1.75 2.25
N ILE A 431 17.94 0.77 3.01
CA ILE A 431 17.16 -0.06 3.91
C ILE A 431 17.56 0.24 5.36
N VAL A 432 16.55 0.54 6.18
CA VAL A 432 16.76 0.94 7.58
C VAL A 432 17.14 -0.28 8.43
N PRO A 433 18.20 -0.22 9.26
CA PRO A 433 18.52 -1.26 10.23
C PRO A 433 17.36 -1.48 11.20
N THR A 434 16.98 -2.74 11.42
CA THR A 434 15.77 -3.10 12.16
C THR A 434 16.07 -3.52 13.60
N GLN A 435 16.99 -4.45 13.84
CA GLN A 435 17.33 -4.94 15.18
C GLN A 435 18.73 -5.53 15.21
N GLN A 436 19.47 -5.35 16.30
CA GLN A 436 20.60 -6.22 16.62
C GLN A 436 20.06 -7.54 17.20
N ASP A 437 19.91 -8.55 16.36
CA ASP A 437 19.43 -9.86 16.79
C ASP A 437 20.53 -10.54 17.60
N THR A 438 20.23 -10.82 18.87
CA THR A 438 21.12 -11.52 19.81
C THR A 438 20.63 -12.91 20.14
N ALA A 439 19.43 -13.31 19.68
CA ALA A 439 18.79 -14.57 20.01
C ALA A 439 19.01 -15.62 18.93
N PHE A 440 18.76 -15.29 17.66
CA PHE A 440 18.79 -16.23 16.54
C PHE A 440 19.99 -15.99 15.62
N ARG A 441 19.97 -14.92 14.81
CA ARG A 441 20.94 -14.68 13.73
C ARG A 441 22.25 -14.05 14.20
N LYS A 442 22.31 -13.56 15.45
CA LYS A 442 23.50 -12.96 16.09
C LYS A 442 24.14 -11.80 15.31
N VAL A 443 23.35 -11.06 14.51
CA VAL A 443 23.83 -9.95 13.67
C VAL A 443 22.85 -8.78 13.68
N LEU A 444 23.32 -7.60 13.25
CA LEU A 444 22.45 -6.48 12.94
C LEU A 444 21.63 -6.79 11.68
N LEU A 445 20.32 -6.89 11.84
CA LEU A 445 19.39 -7.08 10.74
C LEU A 445 19.22 -5.77 9.97
N GLN A 446 19.61 -5.78 8.70
CA GLN A 446 19.39 -4.68 7.76
C GLN A 446 18.98 -5.24 6.40
N GLY A 447 17.68 -5.16 6.10
CA GLY A 447 17.09 -5.76 4.90
C GLY A 447 16.84 -7.27 4.96
N TYR A 448 16.98 -7.86 6.14
CA TYR A 448 16.42 -9.17 6.47
C TYR A 448 15.22 -8.95 7.40
N VAL A 449 14.15 -9.73 7.19
CA VAL A 449 12.94 -9.64 8.01
C VAL A 449 13.28 -9.86 9.49
N HIS A 450 12.74 -9.01 10.37
CA HIS A 450 12.91 -9.12 11.81
C HIS A 450 12.37 -10.44 12.35
N ASP A 451 11.14 -10.80 11.95
CA ASP A 451 10.43 -12.00 12.39
C ASP A 451 11.24 -13.27 12.09
N GLU A 452 11.51 -14.05 13.13
CA GLU A 452 12.35 -15.25 13.06
C GLU A 452 11.71 -16.33 12.19
N GLY A 453 10.40 -16.54 12.32
CA GLY A 453 9.67 -17.52 11.52
C GLY A 453 9.68 -17.16 10.04
N ALA A 454 9.39 -15.90 9.70
CA ALA A 454 9.42 -15.42 8.33
C ALA A 454 10.83 -15.51 7.73
N ALA A 455 11.88 -15.23 8.51
CA ALA A 455 13.25 -15.43 8.07
C ALA A 455 13.52 -16.90 7.72
N MET A 456 13.10 -17.82 8.60
CA MET A 456 13.23 -19.27 8.38
C MET A 456 12.39 -19.80 7.21
N ALA A 457 11.33 -19.08 6.81
CA ALA A 457 10.55 -19.34 5.60
C ALA A 457 11.14 -18.67 4.34
N GLY A 458 12.42 -18.27 4.35
CA GLY A 458 13.08 -17.64 3.20
C GLY A 458 12.80 -16.14 3.04
N GLY A 459 12.32 -15.49 4.10
CA GLY A 459 11.99 -14.06 4.11
C GLY A 459 10.61 -13.74 3.53
N VAL A 460 9.88 -14.73 3.02
CA VAL A 460 8.53 -14.60 2.44
C VAL A 460 7.53 -15.37 3.29
N ALA A 461 6.80 -14.66 4.14
CA ALA A 461 5.73 -15.25 4.92
C ALA A 461 4.45 -14.42 4.84
N GLY A 462 3.31 -15.08 5.06
CA GLY A 462 2.03 -14.37 4.99
C GLY A 462 1.85 -13.35 6.12
N HIS A 463 2.54 -13.53 7.26
CA HIS A 463 2.35 -12.71 8.46
C HIS A 463 3.36 -11.56 8.58
N ALA A 464 4.52 -11.65 7.91
CA ALA A 464 5.66 -10.73 7.98
C ALA A 464 6.60 -10.88 6.75
N GLY A 465 7.57 -9.97 6.57
CA GLY A 465 8.59 -10.06 5.52
C GLY A 465 8.50 -9.01 4.42
N LEU A 466 7.40 -8.25 4.39
CA LEU A 466 7.25 -7.16 3.44
C LEU A 466 8.05 -5.94 3.91
N PHE A 467 8.76 -5.32 2.97
CA PHE A 467 9.44 -4.05 3.13
C PHE A 467 8.82 -3.00 2.21
N SER A 468 8.76 -1.74 2.65
CA SER A 468 8.16 -0.66 1.85
C SER A 468 8.62 0.73 2.29
N THR A 469 8.29 1.73 1.46
CA THR A 469 8.28 3.15 1.82
C THR A 469 6.88 3.59 2.29
N ALA A 470 6.78 4.80 2.86
CA ALA A 470 5.49 5.40 3.18
C ALA A 470 4.68 5.73 1.91
N ASN A 471 5.33 6.12 0.82
CA ASN A 471 4.68 6.46 -0.44
C ASN A 471 3.92 5.26 -1.04
N ASP A 472 4.55 4.09 -1.07
CA ASP A 472 3.91 2.88 -1.59
C ASP A 472 2.70 2.46 -0.74
N LEU A 473 2.80 2.60 0.58
CA LEU A 473 1.67 2.36 1.48
C LEU A 473 0.55 3.39 1.29
N ALA A 474 0.88 4.63 0.93
CA ALA A 474 -0.12 5.65 0.61
C ALA A 474 -0.85 5.32 -0.70
N ILE A 475 -0.13 4.84 -1.72
CA ILE A 475 -0.72 4.33 -2.97
C ILE A 475 -1.70 3.18 -2.67
N TYR A 476 -1.26 2.19 -1.90
CA TYR A 476 -2.11 1.07 -1.48
C TYR A 476 -3.34 1.54 -0.70
N GLY A 477 -3.13 2.41 0.29
CA GLY A 477 -4.21 2.97 1.10
C GLY A 477 -5.22 3.75 0.28
N GLN A 478 -4.76 4.53 -0.72
CA GLN A 478 -5.64 5.31 -1.58
C GLN A 478 -6.44 4.41 -2.52
N MET A 479 -5.85 3.32 -3.02
CA MET A 479 -6.58 2.32 -3.81
C MET A 479 -7.72 1.68 -2.99
N LEU A 480 -7.46 1.32 -1.74
CA LEU A 480 -8.49 0.79 -0.84
C LEU A 480 -9.55 1.85 -0.53
N LEU A 481 -9.14 3.09 -0.25
CA LEU A 481 -10.04 4.22 0.02
C LEU A 481 -10.96 4.49 -1.20
N ASN A 482 -10.43 4.33 -2.41
CA ASN A 482 -11.14 4.40 -3.69
C ASN A 482 -11.96 3.13 -4.01
N ARG A 483 -12.05 2.18 -3.10
CA ARG A 483 -12.77 0.90 -3.28
C ARG A 483 -12.29 0.13 -4.51
N GLY A 484 -10.97 -0.02 -4.64
CA GLY A 484 -10.34 -0.92 -5.60
C GLY A 484 -9.81 -0.25 -6.87
N GLU A 485 -9.80 1.08 -6.94
CA GLU A 485 -9.38 1.83 -8.14
C GLU A 485 -8.24 2.80 -7.85
N TYR A 486 -7.24 2.87 -8.73
CA TYR A 486 -6.17 3.86 -8.64
C TYR A 486 -5.52 4.07 -10.01
N GLY A 487 -5.20 5.31 -10.36
CA GLY A 487 -4.63 5.66 -11.66
C GLY A 487 -5.54 5.35 -12.84
N GLY A 488 -6.86 5.42 -12.66
CA GLY A 488 -7.86 5.12 -13.69
C GLY A 488 -8.07 3.62 -13.96
N VAL A 489 -7.41 2.75 -13.17
CA VAL A 489 -7.47 1.29 -13.31
C VAL A 489 -8.11 0.67 -12.07
N ARG A 490 -9.04 -0.27 -12.29
CA ARG A 490 -9.68 -1.05 -11.24
C ARG A 490 -8.93 -2.35 -10.99
N TYR A 491 -8.32 -2.48 -9.82
CA TYR A 491 -7.58 -3.67 -9.37
C TYR A 491 -8.46 -4.67 -8.63
N PHE A 492 -9.47 -4.16 -7.91
CA PHE A 492 -10.43 -4.99 -7.18
C PHE A 492 -11.86 -4.49 -7.41
N LYS A 493 -12.83 -5.40 -7.37
CA LYS A 493 -14.25 -5.03 -7.33
C LYS A 493 -14.54 -4.26 -6.04
N ARG A 494 -15.49 -3.31 -6.10
CA ARG A 494 -15.85 -2.48 -4.94
C ARG A 494 -16.34 -3.35 -3.78
N GLU A 495 -17.13 -4.36 -4.11
CA GLU A 495 -17.73 -5.31 -3.18
C GLU A 495 -16.66 -6.17 -2.50
N THR A 496 -15.58 -6.52 -3.20
CA THR A 496 -14.42 -7.22 -2.62
C THR A 496 -13.76 -6.34 -1.56
N VAL A 497 -13.45 -5.07 -1.88
CA VAL A 497 -12.83 -4.16 -0.92
C VAL A 497 -13.73 -3.93 0.29
N ASP A 498 -15.03 -3.72 0.08
CA ASP A 498 -15.98 -3.52 1.17
C ASP A 498 -16.08 -4.76 2.07
N MET A 499 -16.17 -5.96 1.49
CA MET A 499 -16.23 -7.20 2.25
C MET A 499 -14.99 -7.40 3.11
N PHE A 500 -13.79 -7.19 2.57
CA PHE A 500 -12.55 -7.42 3.30
C PHE A 500 -12.30 -6.36 4.37
N THR A 501 -12.61 -5.11 4.06
CA THR A 501 -12.33 -4.01 4.99
C THR A 501 -13.36 -3.94 6.10
N SER A 502 -14.66 -4.19 5.85
CA SER A 502 -15.76 -4.13 6.83
C SER A 502 -15.58 -5.04 8.06
N LYS A 503 -16.30 -4.78 9.15
CA LYS A 503 -16.33 -5.69 10.30
C LYS A 503 -17.01 -7.00 9.88
N GLN A 504 -16.26 -8.09 9.95
CA GLN A 504 -16.71 -9.42 9.53
C GLN A 504 -16.84 -10.38 10.72
N SER A 505 -16.11 -10.10 11.81
CA SER A 505 -16.14 -10.90 13.03
C SER A 505 -17.33 -10.57 13.95
N ARG A 506 -17.89 -11.60 14.59
CA ARG A 506 -18.87 -11.45 15.68
C ARG A 506 -18.21 -11.25 17.05
N THR A 507 -16.99 -11.75 17.24
CA THR A 507 -16.29 -11.79 18.54
C THR A 507 -15.14 -10.80 18.64
N SER A 508 -14.79 -10.13 17.54
CA SER A 508 -13.76 -9.10 17.48
C SER A 508 -14.15 -7.96 16.53
N ARG A 509 -13.31 -6.92 16.47
CA ARG A 509 -13.48 -5.78 15.55
C ARG A 509 -13.02 -6.06 14.12
N ARG A 510 -12.44 -7.22 13.85
CA ARG A 510 -11.66 -7.50 12.63
C ARG A 510 -12.49 -7.48 11.35
N GLY A 511 -11.86 -6.99 10.28
CA GLY A 511 -12.17 -7.36 8.90
C GLY A 511 -11.32 -8.55 8.46
N LEU A 512 -11.48 -9.00 7.22
CA LEU A 512 -10.69 -10.11 6.66
C LEU A 512 -9.26 -9.62 6.44
N GLY A 513 -8.34 -10.02 7.31
CA GLY A 513 -6.95 -9.56 7.30
C GLY A 513 -6.72 -8.17 7.92
N PHE A 514 -7.73 -7.31 7.97
CA PHE A 514 -7.63 -5.94 8.51
C PHE A 514 -7.99 -5.84 10.00
N ASP A 515 -7.22 -5.04 10.73
CA ASP A 515 -7.64 -4.52 12.03
C ASP A 515 -8.59 -3.33 11.84
N ARG A 516 -9.39 -3.02 12.86
CA ARG A 516 -10.33 -1.90 12.85
C ARG A 516 -10.31 -1.15 14.18
N PHE A 517 -10.97 0.00 14.20
CA PHE A 517 -11.27 0.76 15.42
C PHE A 517 -11.90 -0.11 16.51
N GLU A 518 -11.47 0.09 17.75
CA GLU A 518 -11.99 -0.60 18.92
C GLU A 518 -12.90 0.34 19.74
N PRO A 519 -14.23 0.17 19.70
CA PRO A 519 -15.17 1.09 20.36
C PRO A 519 -15.07 1.07 21.89
N VAL A 520 -14.62 -0.05 22.46
CA VAL A 520 -14.46 -0.24 23.92
C VAL A 520 -12.97 -0.38 24.24
N SER A 521 -12.17 0.55 23.76
CA SER A 521 -10.73 0.56 24.03
C SER A 521 -10.43 1.41 25.26
N LYS A 522 -9.78 0.83 26.28
CA LYS A 522 -9.25 1.61 27.42
C LYS A 522 -8.17 2.62 26.99
N THR A 523 -7.53 2.38 25.85
CA THR A 523 -6.41 3.18 25.33
C THR A 523 -6.80 4.07 24.15
N GLY A 524 -8.03 3.97 23.64
CA GLY A 524 -8.48 4.70 22.45
C GLY A 524 -7.80 4.22 21.17
N TYR A 525 -7.73 2.91 20.91
CA TYR A 525 -7.08 2.35 19.72
C TYR A 525 -7.92 2.52 18.43
N PRO A 526 -7.34 2.94 17.29
CA PRO A 526 -5.92 3.32 17.10
C PRO A 526 -5.58 4.76 17.50
N SER A 527 -6.61 5.61 17.65
CA SER A 527 -6.51 6.99 18.14
C SER A 527 -7.79 7.35 18.89
N LYS A 528 -7.71 8.30 19.83
CA LYS A 528 -8.87 8.73 20.63
C LYS A 528 -9.96 9.39 19.79
N LEU A 529 -9.57 9.92 18.63
CA LEU A 529 -10.44 10.61 17.68
C LEU A 529 -10.77 9.75 16.44
N ALA A 530 -10.29 8.50 16.39
CA ALA A 530 -10.67 7.56 15.36
C ALA A 530 -12.16 7.17 15.48
N ASN A 531 -12.76 6.77 14.35
CA ASN A 531 -14.16 6.37 14.28
C ASN A 531 -14.31 4.93 13.76
N GLU A 532 -15.52 4.40 13.79
CA GLU A 532 -15.82 3.00 13.45
C GLU A 532 -15.54 2.61 11.99
N SER A 533 -15.36 3.59 11.10
CA SER A 533 -15.00 3.32 9.70
C SER A 533 -13.51 3.01 9.52
N VAL A 534 -12.66 3.33 10.50
CA VAL A 534 -11.20 3.18 10.41
C VAL A 534 -10.80 1.70 10.38
N TYR A 535 -9.99 1.35 9.38
CA TYR A 535 -9.36 0.03 9.25
C TYR A 535 -7.88 0.15 8.86
N GLY A 536 -7.09 -0.89 9.11
CA GLY A 536 -5.65 -0.86 8.89
C GLY A 536 -4.91 -1.97 9.61
N HIS A 537 -3.65 -1.71 9.97
CA HIS A 537 -2.86 -2.63 10.80
C HIS A 537 -1.65 -1.93 11.43
N THR A 538 -1.17 -2.49 12.54
CA THR A 538 0.13 -2.14 13.14
C THR A 538 1.20 -3.19 12.83
N GLY A 539 2.46 -2.80 12.84
CA GLY A 539 3.61 -3.70 12.74
C GLY A 539 4.46 -3.69 14.01
N TYR A 540 5.05 -4.84 14.33
CA TYR A 540 5.91 -5.02 15.50
C TYR A 540 7.14 -4.09 15.48
N THR A 541 7.69 -3.80 14.31
CA THR A 541 8.81 -2.88 14.11
C THR A 541 8.46 -1.40 14.38
N GLY A 542 7.22 -1.11 14.78
CA GLY A 542 6.74 0.22 15.13
C GLY A 542 5.92 0.88 14.04
N THR A 543 5.68 0.18 12.93
CA THR A 543 4.94 0.69 11.78
C THR A 543 3.42 0.68 12.01
N CYS A 544 2.68 1.49 11.26
CA CYS A 544 1.24 1.34 11.04
C CYS A 544 0.78 2.01 9.75
N ILE A 545 -0.36 1.54 9.24
CA ILE A 545 -1.19 2.24 8.26
C ILE A 545 -2.64 2.20 8.75
N TRP A 546 -3.31 3.35 8.71
CA TRP A 546 -4.71 3.51 9.06
C TRP A 546 -5.43 4.29 7.96
N ILE A 547 -6.58 3.77 7.53
CA ILE A 547 -7.40 4.32 6.45
C ILE A 547 -8.78 4.63 7.04
N ASP A 548 -9.24 5.86 6.85
CA ASP A 548 -10.52 6.37 7.34
C ASP A 548 -11.38 6.85 6.16
N PRO A 549 -12.32 6.01 5.67
CA PRO A 549 -13.26 6.40 4.63
C PRO A 549 -14.13 7.60 4.98
N ARG A 550 -14.56 7.74 6.24
CA ARG A 550 -15.43 8.85 6.66
C ARG A 550 -14.71 10.18 6.55
N ASN A 551 -13.46 10.26 7.00
CA ASN A 551 -12.68 11.49 6.93
C ASN A 551 -11.80 11.58 5.67
N GLN A 552 -11.85 10.61 4.74
CA GLN A 552 -11.04 10.60 3.53
C GLN A 552 -9.54 10.74 3.85
N LEU A 553 -9.09 10.01 4.86
CA LEU A 553 -7.77 10.15 5.48
C LEU A 553 -7.00 8.83 5.40
N ILE A 554 -5.71 8.92 5.10
CA ILE A 554 -4.73 7.84 5.28
C ILE A 554 -3.63 8.36 6.19
N TYR A 555 -3.30 7.61 7.24
CA TYR A 555 -2.20 7.89 8.14
C TYR A 555 -1.22 6.72 8.14
N ILE A 556 0.06 7.03 7.89
CA ILE A 556 1.15 6.07 7.85
C ILE A 556 2.25 6.54 8.80
N PHE A 557 2.76 5.61 9.59
CA PHE A 557 3.90 5.81 10.46
C PHE A 557 4.85 4.63 10.28
N LEU A 558 6.09 4.88 9.87
CA LEU A 558 7.13 3.87 9.75
C LEU A 558 8.24 4.18 10.72
N SER A 559 8.77 3.17 11.41
CA SER A 559 9.95 3.35 12.27
C SER A 559 10.72 2.05 12.39
N ASN A 560 11.91 2.14 12.98
CA ASN A 560 12.71 1.01 13.40
C ASN A 560 12.79 0.93 14.93
N ARG A 561 11.63 0.94 15.62
CA ARG A 561 11.55 1.03 17.09
C ARG A 561 12.29 -0.08 17.85
N VAL A 562 12.54 -1.19 17.17
CA VAL A 562 13.19 -2.39 17.73
C VAL A 562 14.72 -2.34 17.56
N HIS A 563 15.25 -1.26 16.98
CA HIS A 563 16.69 -1.02 16.89
C HIS A 563 17.20 -0.22 18.11
N PRO A 564 18.35 -0.60 18.71
CA PRO A 564 19.07 -1.84 18.46
C PRO A 564 18.41 -3.05 19.15
N GLN A 565 17.62 -2.80 20.21
CA GLN A 565 16.92 -3.82 20.98
C GLN A 565 15.44 -3.45 21.11
N VAL A 566 14.60 -4.46 21.34
CA VAL A 566 13.16 -4.29 21.51
C VAL A 566 12.89 -3.36 22.71
N SER A 567 12.10 -2.31 22.47
CA SER A 567 11.64 -1.35 23.46
C SER A 567 10.13 -1.15 23.39
N THR A 568 9.52 -0.87 24.54
CA THR A 568 8.10 -0.47 24.66
C THR A 568 7.92 1.05 24.61
N LYS A 569 9.00 1.85 24.66
CA LYS A 569 8.93 3.32 24.80
C LYS A 569 8.02 4.00 23.77
N LEU A 570 8.08 3.61 22.50
CA LEU A 570 7.19 4.15 21.45
C LEU A 570 5.70 3.93 21.78
N LEU A 571 5.38 2.77 22.37
CA LEU A 571 4.02 2.38 22.76
C LEU A 571 3.60 3.10 24.04
N ASP A 572 4.48 3.11 25.05
CA ASP A 572 4.22 3.74 26.35
C ASP A 572 3.93 5.23 26.20
N LEU A 573 4.66 5.90 25.28
CA LEU A 573 4.48 7.32 24.95
C LEU A 573 3.30 7.58 24.01
N ASN A 574 2.61 6.54 23.53
CA ASN A 574 1.48 6.60 22.59
C ASN A 574 1.78 7.43 21.32
N ILE A 575 3.02 7.38 20.82
CA ILE A 575 3.51 8.26 19.73
C ILE A 575 2.61 8.18 18.49
N ARG A 576 2.29 6.96 18.04
CA ARG A 576 1.47 6.74 16.84
C ARG A 576 0.08 7.34 16.98
N SER A 577 -0.57 7.11 18.12
CA SER A 577 -1.93 7.56 18.40
C SER A 577 -1.99 9.07 18.57
N ARG A 578 -1.02 9.68 19.27
CA ARG A 578 -0.92 11.14 19.46
C ARG A 578 -0.70 11.90 18.15
N ILE A 579 0.12 11.35 17.24
CA ILE A 579 0.30 11.91 15.90
C ILE A 579 -1.02 11.82 15.12
N GLN A 580 -1.70 10.67 15.18
CA GLN A 580 -3.01 10.52 14.54
C GLN A 580 -4.07 11.47 15.12
N ASP A 581 -4.09 11.67 16.44
CA ASP A 581 -4.94 12.64 17.11
C ASP A 581 -4.67 14.07 16.60
N ALA A 582 -3.39 14.48 16.47
CA ALA A 582 -3.04 15.80 15.94
C ALA A 582 -3.55 16.03 14.50
N ILE A 583 -3.55 14.99 13.66
CA ILE A 583 -4.13 15.05 12.32
C ILE A 583 -5.65 15.20 12.39
N TYR A 584 -6.34 14.42 13.23
CA TYR A 584 -7.79 14.53 13.42
C TYR A 584 -8.22 15.88 14.00
N GLU A 585 -7.50 16.40 14.99
CA GLU A 585 -7.73 17.74 15.54
C GLU A 585 -7.68 18.79 14.43
N THR A 586 -6.66 18.72 13.57
CA THR A 586 -6.51 19.66 12.44
C THR A 586 -7.69 19.55 11.46
N ILE A 587 -8.15 18.34 11.16
CA ILE A 587 -9.31 18.13 10.28
C ILE A 587 -10.61 18.64 10.93
N ASN A 588 -10.77 18.46 12.24
CA ASN A 588 -11.98 18.86 12.96
C ASN A 588 -12.05 20.37 13.20
N GLU A 589 -10.90 21.04 13.39
CA GLU A 589 -10.81 22.50 13.51
C GLU A 589 -11.19 23.24 12.20
N ALA A 590 -11.13 22.55 11.05
CA ALA A 590 -11.47 23.11 9.75
C ALA A 590 -12.94 22.86 9.32
N LYS A 591 -13.71 22.09 10.10
CA LYS A 591 -15.15 21.91 9.93
C LYS A 591 -15.89 23.03 10.64
#